data_AF-A0A3D2MHN7-F1
#
_entry.id   AF-A0A3D2MHN7-F1
#
_cell.length_a   1.000
_cell.length_b   1.000
_cell.length_c   1.000
_cell.angle_alpha   90.00
_cell.angle_beta   90.00
_cell.angle_gamma   90.00
#
_symmetry.space_group_name_H-M   'P 1'
#
loop_
_entity.id
_entity.type
_entity.pdbx_description
1 polymer ?
#
loop_
_entity_poly.entity_id
_entity_poly.type
_entity_poly.pdbx_seq_one_letter_code
_entity_poly.pdbx_strand_id
1 'polypeptide(L)'
;MKVRTTNALMKYLREKHNISIEGTKDKKNLKNIGYYHGYKGYRYINNPQNRINLSSFDEIVSIVDFDSKLKSLLYPQIMQI
;
A
#
# COMPACT_ATOMS: atom_id res chain seq x y z
N MET A 1 5.10 -23.61 -4.19
CA MET A 1 4.82 -22.17 -4.39
C MET A 1 6.14 -21.41 -4.46
N LYS A 2 6.45 -20.69 -5.55
CA LYS A 2 7.75 -19.98 -5.68
C LYS A 2 7.67 -18.65 -4.91
N VAL A 3 8.39 -18.57 -3.79
CA VAL A 3 8.48 -17.32 -3.01
C VAL A 3 9.21 -16.26 -3.84
N ARG A 4 8.57 -15.11 -4.07
CA ARG A 4 9.22 -13.97 -4.74
C ARG A 4 10.05 -13.21 -3.72
N THR A 5 11.26 -12.83 -4.10
CA THR A 5 12.10 -11.94 -3.28
C THR A 5 11.52 -10.52 -3.27
N THR A 6 11.85 -9.71 -2.26
CA THR A 6 11.45 -8.29 -2.23
C THR A 6 11.88 -7.55 -3.49
N ASN A 7 13.08 -7.83 -4.02
CA ASN A 7 13.56 -7.23 -5.26
C ASN A 7 12.68 -7.63 -6.47
N ALA A 8 12.24 -8.88 -6.53
CA ALA A 8 11.32 -9.33 -7.59
C ALA A 8 9.95 -8.64 -7.47
N LEU A 9 9.50 -8.33 -6.25
CA LEU A 9 8.29 -7.56 -6.03
C LEU A 9 8.46 -6.09 -6.46
N MET A 10 9.57 -5.45 -6.11
CA MET A 10 9.89 -4.09 -6.57
C MET A 10 9.95 -4.02 -8.10
N LYS A 11 10.57 -5.01 -8.75
CA LYS A 11 10.61 -5.12 -10.22
C LYS A 11 9.20 -5.25 -10.80
N TYR A 12 8.36 -6.09 -10.21
CA TYR A 12 6.97 -6.27 -10.64
C TYR A 12 6.14 -4.98 -10.52
N LEU A 13 6.31 -4.19 -9.46
CA LEU A 13 5.64 -2.90 -9.30
C LEU A 13 6.03 -1.90 -10.40
N ARG A 14 7.31 -1.85 -10.78
CA ARG A 14 7.78 -1.03 -11.90
C ARG A 14 7.21 -1.50 -13.23
N GLU A 15 7.37 -2.78 -13.55
CA GLU A 15 7.08 -3.29 -14.90
C GLU A 15 5.59 -3.53 -15.18
N LYS A 16 4.79 -3.86 -14.15
CA LYS A 16 3.37 -4.21 -14.33
C LYS A 16 2.40 -3.15 -13.86
N HIS A 17 2.84 -2.29 -12.95
CA HIS A 17 2.00 -1.25 -12.39
C HIS A 17 2.51 0.17 -12.65
N ASN A 18 3.66 0.32 -13.33
CA ASN A 18 4.28 1.63 -13.61
C ASN A 18 4.48 2.48 -12.34
N ILE A 19 4.76 1.82 -11.21
CA ILE A 19 5.03 2.49 -9.93
C ILE A 19 6.53 2.67 -9.78
N SER A 20 6.97 3.92 -9.65
CA SER A 20 8.35 4.22 -9.28
C SER A 20 8.64 3.72 -7.87
N ILE A 21 9.63 2.84 -7.73
CA ILE A 21 10.05 2.25 -6.45
C ILE A 21 11.54 1.90 -6.49
N GLU A 22 12.31 2.46 -5.56
CA GLU A 22 13.77 2.37 -5.60
C GLU A 22 14.46 2.53 -4.23
N GLY A 23 15.74 2.18 -4.20
CA GLY A 23 16.56 2.34 -3.00
C GLY A 23 16.19 1.44 -1.81
N THR A 24 16.88 1.68 -0.71
CA THR A 24 16.78 0.87 0.52
C THR A 24 15.56 1.27 1.37
N LYS A 25 15.17 2.55 1.37
CA LYS A 25 13.98 3.08 2.05
C LYS A 25 12.72 2.36 1.55
N ASP A 26 12.49 2.36 0.24
CA ASP A 26 11.28 1.74 -0.32
C ASP A 26 11.29 0.23 -0.15
N LYS A 27 12.46 -0.40 -0.27
CA LYS A 27 12.60 -1.83 0.00
C LYS A 27 12.22 -2.18 1.43
N LYS A 28 12.63 -1.36 2.42
CA LYS A 28 12.25 -1.52 3.83
C LYS A 28 10.75 -1.29 4.01
N ASN A 29 10.21 -0.20 3.46
CA ASN A 29 8.78 0.11 3.51
C ASN A 29 7.93 -1.00 2.87
N LEU A 30 8.33 -1.53 1.72
CA LEU A 30 7.66 -2.65 1.05
C LEU A 30 7.61 -3.91 1.92
N LYS A 31 8.68 -4.19 2.67
CA LYS A 31 8.67 -5.29 3.66
C LYS A 31 7.76 -4.98 4.84
N ASN A 32 7.79 -3.75 5.35
CA ASN A 32 7.03 -3.35 6.53
C ASN A 32 5.52 -3.29 6.27
N ILE A 33 5.11 -2.81 5.09
CA ILE A 33 3.71 -2.80 4.66
C ILE A 33 3.20 -4.23 4.44
N GLY A 34 4.07 -5.15 4.01
CA GLY A 34 3.75 -6.57 3.90
C GLY A 34 2.55 -6.86 2.97
N TYR A 35 1.75 -7.88 3.34
CA TYR A 35 0.51 -8.27 2.63
C TYR A 35 -0.69 -7.41 3.06
N TYR A 36 -0.48 -6.25 3.67
CA TYR A 36 -1.59 -5.45 4.17
C TYR A 36 -2.43 -4.93 2.99
N HIS A 37 -3.66 -5.44 2.88
CA HIS A 37 -4.58 -5.14 1.78
C HIS A 37 -5.59 -4.04 2.12
N GLY A 38 -5.60 -3.52 3.35
CA GLY A 38 -6.53 -2.47 3.79
C GLY A 38 -6.49 -1.23 2.88
N TYR A 39 -5.30 -0.83 2.45
CA TYR A 39 -5.13 0.31 1.55
C TYR A 39 -5.83 0.13 0.18
N LYS A 40 -6.10 -1.10 -0.26
CA LYS A 40 -6.74 -1.35 -1.57
C LYS A 40 -8.18 -0.83 -1.64
N GLY A 41 -8.84 -0.60 -0.51
CA GLY A 41 -10.14 0.07 -0.47
C GLY A 41 -10.03 1.56 -0.80
N TYR A 42 -8.96 2.21 -0.35
CA TYR A 42 -8.72 3.65 -0.50
C TYR A 42 -8.23 4.05 -1.89
N ARG A 43 -7.97 3.09 -2.79
CA ARG A 43 -7.59 3.38 -4.18
C ARG A 43 -8.76 3.83 -5.06
N TYR A 44 -9.98 3.85 -4.51
CA TYR A 44 -11.21 4.19 -5.22
C TYR A 44 -11.89 5.39 -4.58
N ILE A 45 -12.45 6.27 -5.40
CA ILE A 45 -13.21 7.43 -4.93
C ILE A 45 -14.69 7.22 -5.28
N ASN A 46 -15.49 6.85 -4.28
CA ASN A 46 -16.93 6.53 -4.36
C ASN A 46 -17.31 5.35 -5.26
N ASN A 47 -16.67 5.18 -6.41
CA ASN A 47 -16.94 4.18 -7.43
C ASN A 47 -15.66 3.39 -7.78
N PRO A 48 -15.71 2.05 -7.90
CA PRO A 48 -14.57 1.22 -8.32
C PRO A 48 -13.95 1.56 -9.68
N GLN A 49 -14.71 2.21 -10.57
CA GLN A 49 -14.24 2.74 -11.86
C GLN A 49 -13.35 3.98 -11.67
N ASN A 50 -13.57 4.75 -10.61
CA ASN A 50 -12.83 5.98 -10.31
C ASN A 50 -11.62 5.66 -9.42
N ARG A 51 -10.54 5.20 -10.06
CA ARG A 51 -9.30 4.81 -9.39
C ARG A 51 -8.35 6.00 -9.27
N ILE A 52 -7.67 6.09 -8.14
CA ILE A 52 -6.54 7.01 -7.97
C ILE A 52 -5.39 6.52 -8.86
N ASN A 53 -4.89 7.42 -9.70
CA ASN A 53 -3.70 7.15 -10.52
C ASN A 53 -2.45 7.31 -9.65
N LEU A 54 -1.87 6.17 -9.27
CA LEU A 54 -0.65 6.12 -8.48
C LEU A 54 0.56 5.90 -9.39
N SER A 55 1.57 6.75 -9.25
CA SER A 55 2.78 6.75 -10.05
C SER A 55 4.04 6.48 -9.23
N SER A 56 3.98 6.67 -7.90
CA SER A 56 5.12 6.47 -7.01
C SER A 56 4.78 5.60 -5.80
N PHE A 57 5.79 4.92 -5.27
CA PHE A 57 5.61 4.10 -4.08
C PHE A 57 5.34 4.93 -2.81
N ASP A 58 5.85 6.15 -2.74
CA ASP A 58 5.57 7.06 -1.63
C ASP A 58 4.08 7.44 -1.54
N GLU A 59 3.36 7.54 -2.67
CA GLU A 59 1.89 7.73 -2.65
C GLU A 59 1.18 6.51 -2.02
N ILE A 60 1.63 5.29 -2.32
CA ILE A 60 1.10 4.07 -1.70
C ILE A 60 1.39 4.06 -0.20
N VAL A 61 2.62 4.41 0.19
CA VAL A 61 3.01 4.52 1.61
C VAL A 61 2.10 5.53 2.33
N SER A 62 1.79 6.67 1.70
CA SER A 62 0.92 7.71 2.25
C SER A 62 -0.51 7.21 2.48
N ILE A 63 -1.07 6.43 1.56
CA ILE A 63 -2.39 5.82 1.73
C ILE A 63 -2.39 4.79 2.87
N VAL A 64 -1.33 3.97 2.97
CA VAL A 64 -1.21 2.98 4.06
C VAL A 64 -1.08 3.67 5.42
N ASP A 65 -0.31 4.75 5.50
CA ASP A 65 -0.16 5.56 6.72
C ASP A 65 -1.49 6.20 7.14
N PHE A 66 -2.22 6.76 6.18
CA PHE A 66 -3.57 7.29 6.41
C PHE A 66 -4.52 6.22 6.97
N ASP A 67 -4.61 5.05 6.33
CA ASP A 67 -5.45 3.94 6.80
C ASP A 67 -5.06 3.48 8.21
N SER A 68 -3.75 3.39 8.49
CA SER A 68 -3.23 2.99 9.80
C SER A 68 -3.61 4.00 10.89
N LYS A 69 -3.49 5.30 10.60
CA LYS A 69 -3.89 6.38 11.51
C LYS A 69 -5.40 6.39 11.74
N LEU A 70 -6.20 6.23 10.69
CA LEU A 70 -7.65 6.17 10.80
C LEU A 70 -8.10 4.97 11.66
N LYS A 71 -7.48 3.80 11.45
CA LYS A 71 -7.72 2.63 12.29
C LYS A 71 -7.31 2.87 13.74
N SER A 72 -6.15 3.47 13.98
CA SER A 72 -5.71 3.81 15.34
C SER A 72 -6.70 4.73 16.05
N LEU A 73 -7.34 5.64 15.32
CA LEU A 73 -8.34 6.56 15.87
C LEU A 73 -9.66 5.85 16.21
N LEU A 74 -10.15 5.00 15.30
CA LEU A 74 -11.49 4.43 15.38
C LEU A 74 -11.54 3.07 16.11
N TYR A 75 -10.49 2.26 16.01
CA TYR A 75 -10.46 0.89 16.52
C TYR A 75 -10.79 0.80 18.02
N PRO A 76 -10.25 1.66 18.91
CA PRO A 76 -10.62 1.61 20.33
C PRO A 76 -12.11 1.85 20.57
N GLN A 77 -12.76 2.73 19.78
CA GLN A 77 -14.18 3.03 19.92
C GLN A 77 -15.06 1.90 19.38
N ILE A 78 -14.66 1.29 18.26
CA ILE A 78 -15.40 0.16 17.66
C ILE A 78 -15.31 -1.09 18.54
N MET A 79 -14.16 -1.34 19.15
CA MET A 79 -13.95 -2.52 20.00
C MET A 79 -14.52 -2.38 21.42
N GLN A 80 -15.04 -1.21 21.79
CA GLN A 80 -15.75 -0.99 23.06
C GLN A 80 -17.22 -1.45 23.01
N ILE A 81 -17.72 -1.85 21.83
CA ILE A 81 -19.05 -2.39 21.59
C ILE A 81 -19.02 -3.90 21.80
#